data_AF-A0A0C9TJJ9-F1
#
_entry.id   AF-A0A0C9TJJ9-F1
#
_cell.length_a   1.000
_cell.length_b   1.000
_cell.length_c   1.000
_cell.angle_alpha   90.00
_cell.angle_beta   90.00
_cell.angle_gamma   90.00
#
_symmetry.space_group_name_H-M   'P 1'
#
loop_
_entity.id
_entity.type
_entity.pdbx_description
1 polymer ?
#
loop_
_entity_poly.entity_id
_entity_poly.type
_entity_poly.pdbx_seq_one_letter_code
_entity_poly.pdbx_strand_id
1 'polypeptide(L)'
;MPRATVIYDIACQFNVHFGARVSRSDYLKFSDTIQIIWGIGLFHIHGHQDVCLSRYSPDLIPGIGKVDGEVLETLWSQLNEICGSTRSMTAVHRLEVLNDHMLDSNRKKMLNIVQSLSRKYIQALQASEVAEEGYRNLTVNADQSLITRWIVQAEEAQTRHFANVTAMDIFDVQLQRAPTRAEMQLQLAKDPAQPSSARGVASWLSLGLKIEELQ
;
A
#
# COMPACT_ATOMS: atom_id res chain seq x y z
N MET A 1 22.10 1.00 13.65
CA MET A 1 22.46 1.21 12.22
C MET A 1 21.53 2.30 11.66
N PRO A 2 22.04 3.32 10.96
CA PRO A 2 21.20 4.29 10.25
C PRO A 2 20.21 3.61 9.29
N ARG A 3 18.97 4.10 9.24
CA ARG A 3 17.91 3.60 8.36
C ARG A 3 17.61 4.63 7.27
N ALA A 4 17.45 4.17 6.03
CA ALA A 4 17.02 4.97 4.90
C ALA A 4 15.78 4.32 4.29
N THR A 5 14.67 5.05 4.18
CA THR A 5 13.48 4.54 3.51
C THR A 5 13.49 4.96 2.05
N VAL A 6 13.33 3.99 1.15
CA VAL A 6 13.18 4.21 -0.28
C VAL A 6 11.76 3.81 -0.67
N ILE A 7 10.96 4.80 -1.07
CA ILE A 7 9.62 4.58 -1.59
C ILE A 7 9.70 4.54 -3.11
N TYR A 8 9.21 3.46 -3.71
CA TYR A 8 9.19 3.27 -5.15
C TYR A 8 8.01 2.40 -5.55
N ASP A 9 7.33 2.72 -6.64
CA ASP A 9 6.06 2.11 -7.04
C ASP A 9 6.18 0.58 -7.12
N ILE A 10 7.24 0.09 -7.76
CA ILE A 10 7.49 -1.35 -7.90
C ILE A 10 8.51 -1.88 -6.89
N ALA A 11 8.62 -1.25 -5.70
CA ALA A 11 9.61 -1.63 -4.70
C ALA A 11 9.57 -3.12 -4.37
N CYS A 12 8.39 -3.76 -4.31
CA CYS A 12 8.24 -5.19 -4.02
C CYS A 12 8.95 -6.11 -5.01
N GLN A 13 9.13 -5.69 -6.27
CA GLN A 13 9.87 -6.42 -7.29
C GLN A 13 11.31 -5.93 -7.38
N PHE A 14 11.50 -4.61 -7.32
CA PHE A 14 12.80 -3.99 -7.49
C PHE A 14 13.79 -4.42 -6.40
N ASN A 15 13.35 -4.48 -5.14
CA ASN A 15 14.23 -4.75 -4.01
C ASN A 15 14.87 -6.15 -4.03
N VAL A 16 14.18 -7.14 -4.61
CA VAL A 16 14.51 -8.58 -4.49
C VAL A 16 15.95 -8.89 -4.91
N HIS A 17 16.44 -8.21 -5.94
CA HIS A 17 17.81 -8.37 -6.45
C HIS A 17 18.65 -7.09 -6.34
N PHE A 18 18.21 -6.10 -5.54
CA PHE A 18 18.90 -4.82 -5.44
C PHE A 18 20.36 -4.98 -5.02
N GLY A 19 20.63 -5.70 -3.92
CA GLY A 19 22.00 -5.92 -3.43
C GLY A 19 22.88 -6.59 -4.48
N ALA A 20 22.40 -7.67 -5.12
CA ALA A 20 23.13 -8.36 -6.17
C ALA A 20 23.41 -7.48 -7.40
N ARG A 21 22.46 -6.61 -7.80
CA ARG A 21 22.67 -5.66 -8.91
C ARG A 21 23.72 -4.62 -8.56
N VAL A 22 23.71 -4.09 -7.34
CA VAL A 22 24.72 -3.15 -6.87
C VAL A 22 26.10 -3.80 -6.82
N SER A 23 26.23 -4.99 -6.21
CA SER A 23 27.51 -5.68 -6.08
C SER A 23 28.14 -6.09 -7.42
N ARG A 24 27.33 -6.29 -8.46
CA ARG A 24 27.80 -6.59 -9.82
C ARG A 24 28.18 -5.35 -10.64
N SER A 25 27.90 -4.15 -10.14
CA SER A 25 28.18 -2.92 -10.87
C SER A 25 29.57 -2.41 -10.53
N ASP A 26 30.35 -2.09 -11.56
CA ASP A 26 31.66 -1.45 -11.39
C ASP A 26 31.55 0.01 -10.93
N TYR A 27 30.37 0.62 -11.05
CA TYR A 27 30.12 2.05 -10.83
C TYR A 27 29.34 2.34 -9.54
N LEU A 28 28.60 1.36 -9.02
CA LEU A 28 27.78 1.54 -7.83
C LEU A 28 28.47 0.98 -6.61
N LYS A 29 28.49 1.76 -5.53
CA LYS A 29 28.92 1.32 -4.21
C LYS A 29 27.80 1.59 -3.23
N PHE A 30 27.50 0.62 -2.39
CA PHE A 30 26.53 0.77 -1.32
C PHE A 30 27.18 0.46 0.01
N SER A 31 26.83 1.23 1.03
CA SER A 31 27.40 1.08 2.37
C SER A 31 26.62 0.05 3.15
N ASP A 32 27.31 -0.97 3.64
CA ASP A 32 26.72 -1.98 4.55
C ASP A 32 26.34 -1.39 5.92
N THR A 33 26.68 -0.12 6.16
CA THR A 33 26.30 0.61 7.37
C THR A 33 24.92 1.25 7.29
N ILE A 34 24.24 1.21 6.14
CA ILE A 34 22.91 1.79 5.96
C ILE A 34 21.89 0.69 5.69
N GLN A 35 20.83 0.70 6.48
CA GLN A 35 19.71 -0.21 6.37
C GLN A 35 18.64 0.40 5.45
N ILE A 36 18.46 -0.13 4.23
CA ILE A 36 17.34 0.30 3.37
C ILE A 36 16.05 -0.38 3.82
N ILE A 37 15.02 0.42 4.03
CA ILE A 37 13.63 -0.03 4.15
C ILE A 37 12.92 0.33 2.86
N TRP A 38 12.23 -0.63 2.26
CA TRP A 38 11.49 -0.40 1.03
C TRP A 38 10.03 -0.10 1.34
N GLY A 39 9.46 0.87 0.64
CA GLY A 39 8.04 1.20 0.70
C GLY A 39 7.45 1.39 -0.70
N ILE A 40 6.13 1.35 -0.81
CA ILE A 40 5.38 1.65 -2.02
C ILE A 40 4.44 2.83 -1.71
N GLY A 41 4.26 3.78 -2.63
CA GLY A 41 3.32 4.88 -2.43
C GLY A 41 1.92 4.38 -2.06
N LEU A 42 1.23 5.07 -1.15
CA LEU A 42 -0.09 4.66 -0.64
C LEU A 42 -1.14 4.57 -1.75
N PHE A 43 -1.00 5.34 -2.83
CA PHE A 43 -1.90 5.22 -3.98
C PHE A 43 -1.60 3.96 -4.78
N HIS A 44 -0.32 3.68 -5.05
CA HIS A 44 0.11 2.53 -5.86
C HIS A 44 -0.04 1.19 -5.14
N ILE A 45 0.10 1.15 -3.83
CA ILE A 45 0.13 -0.13 -3.07
C ILE A 45 -1.13 -0.96 -3.23
N HIS A 46 -2.29 -0.32 -3.44
CA HIS A 46 -3.56 -1.00 -3.68
C HIS A 46 -3.65 -1.67 -5.06
N GLY A 47 -2.77 -1.33 -5.99
CA GLY A 47 -2.62 -2.01 -7.29
C GLY A 47 -1.72 -3.25 -7.23
N HIS A 48 -1.10 -3.52 -6.09
CA HIS A 48 -0.20 -4.66 -5.89
C HIS A 48 -0.95 -5.87 -5.32
N GLN A 49 -0.21 -6.97 -5.12
CA GLN A 49 -0.75 -8.12 -4.38
C GLN A 49 -1.12 -7.70 -2.95
N ASP A 50 -2.17 -8.29 -2.38
CA ASP A 50 -2.69 -7.92 -1.06
C ASP A 50 -1.60 -7.95 0.03
N VAL A 51 -0.72 -8.96 -0.01
CA VAL A 51 0.44 -9.09 0.89
C VAL A 51 1.43 -7.92 0.81
N CYS A 52 1.40 -7.12 -0.25
CA CYS A 52 2.26 -5.94 -0.35
C CYS A 52 1.84 -4.84 0.62
N LEU A 53 0.55 -4.76 0.98
CA LEU A 53 0.05 -3.77 1.92
C LEU A 53 0.76 -3.88 3.27
N SER A 54 0.78 -5.09 3.86
CA SER A 54 1.43 -5.33 5.15
C SER A 54 2.95 -5.16 5.07
N ARG A 55 3.57 -5.55 3.95
CA ARG A 55 5.03 -5.57 3.77
C ARG A 55 5.65 -4.21 3.40
N TYR A 56 4.94 -3.37 2.65
CA TYR A 56 5.52 -2.18 2.01
C TYR A 56 4.72 -0.89 2.26
N SER A 57 3.62 -0.93 3.01
CA SER A 57 2.85 0.29 3.30
C SER A 57 3.69 1.29 4.11
N PRO A 58 3.80 2.55 3.68
CA PRO A 58 4.41 3.62 4.45
C PRO A 58 3.82 3.74 5.86
N ASP A 59 2.52 3.48 6.01
CA ASP A 59 1.82 3.54 7.30
C ASP A 59 2.32 2.50 8.31
N LEU A 60 3.00 1.44 7.85
CA LEU A 60 3.54 0.37 8.68
C LEU A 60 5.06 0.44 8.85
N ILE A 61 5.71 1.50 8.36
CA ILE A 61 7.15 1.70 8.49
C ILE A 61 7.44 2.65 9.67
N PRO A 62 8.04 2.15 10.77
CA PRO A 62 8.34 3.02 11.92
C PRO A 62 9.36 4.11 11.56
N GLY A 63 9.06 5.35 11.95
CA GLY A 63 9.98 6.48 11.90
C GLY A 63 9.91 7.35 10.65
N ILE A 64 9.11 6.99 9.63
CA ILE A 64 8.97 7.83 8.41
C ILE A 64 7.88 8.90 8.53
N GLY A 65 7.07 8.84 9.59
CA GLY A 65 5.93 9.73 9.79
C GLY A 65 4.76 9.41 8.84
N LYS A 66 3.75 10.28 8.83
CA LYS A 66 2.61 10.14 7.91
C LYS A 66 2.99 10.70 6.54
N VAL A 67 3.30 9.80 5.60
CA VAL A 67 3.67 10.15 4.22
C VAL A 67 2.87 9.28 3.26
N ASP A 68 2.42 9.89 2.15
CA ASP A 68 1.77 9.17 1.05
C ASP A 68 2.79 8.46 0.16
N GLY A 69 4.02 8.95 0.12
CA GLY A 69 5.05 8.42 -0.78
C GLY A 69 4.92 8.93 -2.22
N GLU A 70 4.02 9.88 -2.47
CA GLU A 70 3.72 10.45 -3.79
C GLU A 70 4.31 11.86 -3.87
N VAL A 71 5.23 12.10 -4.81
CA VAL A 71 5.90 13.41 -4.94
C VAL A 71 5.73 14.00 -6.33
N LEU A 72 5.79 13.17 -7.37
CA LEU A 72 5.78 13.62 -8.77
C LEU A 72 4.34 13.80 -9.26
N GLU A 73 3.46 12.88 -8.89
CA GLU A 73 2.06 12.79 -9.29
C GLU A 73 1.27 14.01 -8.84
N THR A 74 1.54 14.48 -7.61
CA THR A 74 0.88 15.67 -7.05
C THR A 74 1.24 16.94 -7.84
N LEU A 75 2.44 17.00 -8.43
CA LEU A 75 2.88 18.13 -9.27
C LEU A 75 2.17 18.17 -10.63
N TRP A 76 1.69 17.02 -11.14
CA TRP A 76 0.99 16.97 -12.42
C TRP A 76 -0.26 17.85 -12.45
N SER A 77 -0.94 18.01 -11.30
CA SER A 77 -2.08 18.94 -11.19
C SER A 77 -1.73 20.35 -11.66
N GLN A 78 -0.60 20.90 -11.21
CA GLN A 78 -0.10 22.22 -11.58
C GLN A 78 0.42 22.25 -13.02
N LEU A 79 1.14 21.20 -13.45
CA LEU A 79 1.68 21.13 -14.80
C LEU A 79 0.60 20.96 -15.87
N ASN A 80 -0.55 20.36 -15.52
CA ASN A 80 -1.68 20.23 -16.41
C ASN A 80 -2.26 21.58 -16.83
N GLU A 81 -2.21 22.59 -15.96
CA GLU A 81 -2.69 23.95 -16.26
C GLU A 81 -1.92 24.61 -17.41
N ILE A 82 -0.61 24.31 -17.51
CA ILE A 82 0.26 24.83 -18.58
C ILE A 82 0.45 23.85 -19.74
N CYS A 83 -0.16 22.67 -19.66
CA CYS A 83 -0.03 21.66 -20.71
C CYS A 83 -0.55 22.18 -22.05
N GLY A 84 -1.64 22.96 -22.03
CA GLY A 84 -2.20 23.56 -23.24
C GLY A 84 -1.26 24.55 -23.93
N SER A 85 -0.70 25.50 -23.18
CA SER A 85 0.20 26.54 -23.72
C SER A 85 1.52 25.96 -24.24
N THR A 86 1.98 24.86 -23.65
CA THR A 86 3.25 24.22 -24.02
C THR A 86 3.15 23.31 -25.25
N ARG A 87 1.96 23.01 -25.79
CA ARG A 87 1.78 22.06 -26.91
C ARG A 87 2.37 22.53 -28.23
N SER A 88 2.26 23.82 -28.53
CA SER A 88 2.71 24.39 -29.80
C SER A 88 4.14 24.94 -29.74
N MET A 89 4.80 24.82 -28.60
CA MET A 89 6.17 25.28 -28.40
C MET A 89 7.18 24.34 -29.07
N THR A 90 8.33 24.87 -29.46
CA THR A 90 9.47 24.04 -29.85
C THR A 90 9.92 23.18 -28.67
N ALA A 91 10.58 22.05 -28.93
CA ALA A 91 11.01 21.13 -27.86
C ALA A 91 11.88 21.82 -26.80
N VAL A 92 12.81 22.69 -27.22
CA VAL A 92 13.70 23.44 -26.33
C VAL A 92 12.90 24.43 -25.48
N HIS A 93 12.03 25.23 -26.11
CA HIS A 93 11.24 26.22 -25.38
C HIS A 93 10.24 25.56 -24.41
N ARG A 94 9.62 24.44 -24.83
CA ARG A 94 8.76 23.63 -23.95
C ARG A 94 9.52 23.14 -22.71
N LEU A 95 10.75 22.68 -22.88
CA LEU A 95 11.59 22.23 -21.76
C LEU A 95 11.91 23.38 -20.80
N GLU A 96 12.28 24.55 -21.32
CA GLU A 96 12.57 25.74 -20.50
C GLU A 96 11.35 26.17 -19.68
N VAL A 97 10.17 26.24 -20.31
CA VAL A 97 8.92 26.63 -19.63
C VAL A 97 8.55 25.60 -18.55
N LEU A 98 8.61 24.30 -18.86
CA LEU A 98 8.34 23.27 -17.85
C LEU A 98 9.32 23.35 -16.67
N ASN A 99 10.61 23.55 -16.95
CA ASN A 99 11.63 23.70 -15.91
C ASN A 99 11.38 24.94 -15.04
N ASP A 100 10.99 26.07 -15.63
CA ASP A 100 10.68 27.29 -14.88
C ASP A 100 9.52 27.07 -13.90
N HIS A 101 8.44 26.45 -14.35
CA HIS A 101 7.30 26.11 -13.48
C HIS A 101 7.66 25.09 -12.39
N MET A 102 8.48 24.08 -12.70
CA MET A 102 8.97 23.12 -11.70
C MET A 102 9.89 23.80 -10.66
N LEU A 103 10.76 24.72 -11.10
CA LEU A 103 11.64 25.50 -10.22
C LEU A 103 10.86 26.45 -9.32
N ASP A 104 9.84 27.12 -9.84
CA ASP A 104 8.93 27.94 -9.04
C ASP A 104 8.21 27.09 -7.98
N SER A 105 7.71 25.90 -8.35
CA SER A 105 7.13 24.96 -7.39
C SER A 105 8.12 24.56 -6.28
N ASN A 106 9.35 24.24 -6.64
CA ASN A 106 10.42 23.93 -5.68
C ASN A 106 10.73 25.12 -4.77
N ARG A 107 10.82 26.33 -5.32
CA ARG A 107 11.05 27.57 -4.57
C ARG A 107 9.92 27.81 -3.57
N LYS A 108 8.66 27.67 -3.99
CA LYS A 108 7.49 27.79 -3.12
C LYS A 108 7.51 26.76 -1.99
N LYS A 109 7.91 25.51 -2.25
CA LYS A 109 8.07 24.49 -1.20
C LYS A 109 9.13 24.89 -0.17
N MET A 110 10.27 25.41 -0.62
CA MET A 110 11.35 25.88 0.27
C MET A 110 10.92 27.07 1.12
N LEU A 111 10.28 28.09 0.52
CA LEU A 111 9.83 29.28 1.22
C LEU A 111 8.71 28.97 2.24
N ASN A 112 7.84 28.00 1.92
CA ASN A 112 6.69 27.65 2.75
C ASN A 112 6.95 26.45 3.69
N ILE A 113 8.19 25.97 3.80
CA ILE A 113 8.48 24.74 4.56
C ILE A 113 8.06 24.86 6.02
N VAL A 114 8.38 25.98 6.68
CA VAL A 114 8.04 26.21 8.10
C VAL A 114 6.52 26.22 8.29
N GLN A 115 5.81 26.98 7.47
CA GLN A 115 4.35 27.07 7.55
C GLN A 115 3.68 25.70 7.29
N SER A 116 4.20 24.94 6.32
CA SER A 116 3.72 23.59 6.00
C SER A 116 3.93 22.63 7.18
N LEU A 117 5.13 22.63 7.78
CA LEU A 117 5.45 21.80 8.93
C LEU A 117 4.59 22.16 10.15
N SER A 118 4.39 23.45 10.43
CA SER A 118 3.52 23.88 11.54
C SER A 118 2.08 23.41 11.36
N ARG A 119 1.52 23.53 10.14
CA ARG A 119 0.17 23.01 9.85
C ARG A 119 0.09 21.49 9.98
N LYS A 120 1.05 20.77 9.39
CA LYS A 120 1.11 19.30 9.46
C LYS A 120 1.26 18.79 10.89
N TYR A 121 2.01 19.51 11.73
CA TYR A 121 2.14 19.16 13.15
C TYR A 121 0.80 19.25 13.88
N ILE A 122 0.03 20.33 13.69
CA ILE A 122 -1.32 20.46 14.27
C ILE A 122 -2.24 19.34 13.78
N GLN A 123 -2.22 19.05 12.48
CA GLN A 123 -2.98 17.94 11.90
C GLN A 123 -2.58 16.58 12.48
N ALA A 124 -1.28 16.36 12.73
CA ALA A 124 -0.78 15.14 13.32
C ALA A 124 -1.25 14.97 14.78
N LEU A 125 -1.32 16.05 15.56
CA LEU A 125 -1.89 16.02 16.92
C LEU A 125 -3.35 15.59 16.89
N GLN A 126 -4.16 16.21 16.02
CA GLN A 126 -5.58 15.85 15.86
C GLN A 126 -5.75 14.40 15.40
N ALA A 127 -4.94 13.96 14.43
CA ALA A 127 -4.97 12.58 13.95
C ALA A 127 -4.53 11.58 15.05
N SER A 128 -3.61 11.97 15.93
CA SER A 128 -3.18 11.14 17.07
C SER A 128 -4.32 10.93 18.06
N GLU A 129 -5.11 11.98 18.37
CA GLU A 129 -6.27 11.86 19.26
C GLU A 129 -7.32 10.88 18.69
N VAL A 130 -7.61 10.99 17.38
CA VAL A 130 -8.54 10.07 16.69
C VAL A 130 -8.01 8.64 16.68
N ALA A 131 -6.71 8.45 16.43
CA ALA A 131 -6.09 7.13 16.44
C ALA A 131 -6.11 6.50 17.85
N GLU A 132 -5.88 7.29 18.90
CA GLU A 132 -5.94 6.85 20.29
C GLU A 132 -7.37 6.47 20.71
N GLU A 133 -8.37 7.25 20.29
CA GLU A 133 -9.77 6.89 20.49
C GLU A 133 -10.12 5.57 19.79
N GLY A 134 -9.73 5.41 18.52
CA GLY A 134 -9.92 4.17 17.77
C GLY A 134 -9.27 2.97 18.46
N TYR A 135 -8.03 3.14 18.94
CA TYR A 135 -7.31 2.11 19.68
C TYR A 135 -8.03 1.74 20.99
N ARG A 136 -8.49 2.73 21.77
CA ARG A 136 -9.25 2.48 23.01
C ARG A 136 -10.55 1.74 22.74
N ASN A 137 -11.28 2.13 21.69
CA ASN A 137 -12.53 1.48 21.31
C ASN A 137 -12.33 0.01 20.91
N LEU A 138 -11.21 -0.32 20.26
CA LEU A 138 -10.87 -1.70 19.92
C LEU A 138 -10.38 -2.51 21.12
N THR A 139 -9.71 -1.87 22.09
CA THR A 139 -9.06 -2.58 23.20
C THR A 139 -9.92 -2.71 24.45
N VAL A 140 -10.93 -1.86 24.66
CA VAL A 140 -11.73 -1.83 25.91
C VAL A 140 -12.41 -3.15 26.26
N ASN A 141 -12.80 -3.94 25.25
CA ASN A 141 -13.45 -5.24 25.43
C ASN A 141 -12.54 -6.43 25.07
N ALA A 142 -11.30 -6.17 24.67
CA ALA A 142 -10.35 -7.22 24.31
C ALA A 142 -9.65 -7.76 25.57
N ASP A 143 -9.35 -9.06 25.57
CA ASP A 143 -8.58 -9.67 26.66
C ASP A 143 -7.17 -9.07 26.71
N GLN A 144 -6.78 -8.60 27.89
CA GLN A 144 -5.46 -7.99 28.13
C GLN A 144 -4.32 -8.92 27.71
N SER A 145 -4.49 -10.24 27.87
CA SER A 145 -3.47 -11.21 27.47
C SER A 145 -3.23 -11.24 25.95
N LEU A 146 -4.30 -11.04 25.16
CA LEU A 146 -4.23 -10.97 23.70
C LEU A 146 -3.60 -9.65 23.25
N ILE A 147 -3.95 -8.54 23.88
CA ILE A 147 -3.35 -7.22 23.59
C ILE A 147 -1.84 -7.27 23.81
N THR A 148 -1.40 -7.74 24.97
CA THR A 148 0.04 -7.85 25.28
C THR A 148 0.76 -8.78 24.31
N ARG A 149 0.16 -9.92 23.97
CA ARG A 149 0.72 -10.84 22.97
C ARG A 149 0.86 -10.18 21.59
N TRP A 150 -0.17 -9.46 21.15
CA TRP A 150 -0.17 -8.78 19.86
C TRP A 150 0.90 -7.69 19.76
N ILE A 151 1.07 -6.89 20.82
CA ILE A 151 2.11 -5.85 20.86
C ILE A 151 3.50 -6.47 20.68
N VAL A 152 3.80 -7.55 21.40
CA VAL A 152 5.08 -8.26 21.27
C VAL A 152 5.27 -8.80 19.85
N GLN A 153 4.24 -9.42 19.27
CA GLN A 153 4.29 -9.92 17.89
C GLN A 153 4.53 -8.80 16.87
N ALA A 154 3.88 -7.65 17.06
CA ALA A 154 4.02 -6.46 16.20
C ALA A 154 5.45 -5.89 16.26
N GLU A 155 6.02 -5.75 17.47
CA GLU A 155 7.39 -5.27 17.66
C GLU A 155 8.43 -6.23 17.06
N GLU A 156 8.25 -7.55 17.26
CA GLU A 156 9.09 -8.58 16.67
C GLU A 156 9.02 -8.57 15.14
N ALA A 157 7.84 -8.37 14.56
CA ALA A 157 7.65 -8.25 13.11
C ALA A 157 8.38 -7.03 12.55
N GLN A 158 8.21 -5.86 13.17
CA GLN A 158 8.87 -4.63 12.75
C GLN A 158 10.40 -4.70 12.85
N THR A 159 10.92 -5.40 13.86
CA THR A 159 12.36 -5.63 14.03
C THR A 159 12.90 -6.56 12.95
N ARG A 160 12.17 -7.62 12.61
CA ARG A 160 12.56 -8.61 11.60
C ARG A 160 12.31 -8.16 10.15
N HIS A 161 11.45 -7.17 9.94
CA HIS A 161 11.05 -6.65 8.62
C HIS A 161 12.24 -6.50 7.65
N PHE A 162 13.35 -5.95 8.13
CA PHE A 162 14.53 -5.76 7.28
C PHE A 162 15.19 -7.05 6.80
N ALA A 163 15.29 -8.05 7.67
CA ALA A 163 15.88 -9.33 7.30
C ALA A 163 14.90 -10.17 6.48
N ASN A 164 13.61 -10.05 6.78
CA ASN A 164 12.55 -10.76 6.09
C ASN A 164 11.26 -9.94 6.06
N VAL A 165 10.88 -9.49 4.87
CA VAL A 165 9.63 -8.72 4.66
C VAL A 165 8.39 -9.51 5.05
N THR A 166 8.39 -10.84 4.93
CA THR A 166 7.23 -11.67 5.28
C THR A 166 6.94 -11.68 6.79
N ALA A 167 7.86 -11.16 7.63
CA ALA A 167 7.58 -10.97 9.04
C ALA A 167 6.41 -10.00 9.28
N MET A 168 6.16 -9.09 8.33
CA MET A 168 5.06 -8.13 8.39
C MET A 168 3.70 -8.73 8.05
N ASP A 169 3.64 -9.97 7.54
CA ASP A 169 2.38 -10.62 7.12
C ASP A 169 1.36 -10.74 8.26
N ILE A 170 1.78 -10.62 9.52
CA ILE A 170 0.90 -10.56 10.67
C ILE A 170 -0.12 -9.40 10.59
N PHE A 171 0.24 -8.29 9.92
CA PHE A 171 -0.62 -7.13 9.77
C PHE A 171 -1.65 -7.30 8.65
N ASP A 172 -1.57 -8.39 7.89
CA ASP A 172 -2.57 -8.72 6.89
C ASP A 172 -3.82 -9.31 7.56
N VAL A 173 -5.00 -8.88 7.10
CA VAL A 173 -6.26 -9.39 7.66
C VAL A 173 -6.56 -10.72 6.97
N GLN A 174 -6.33 -11.81 7.70
CA GLN A 174 -6.66 -13.17 7.25
C GLN A 174 -8.18 -13.39 7.32
N LEU A 175 -8.93 -12.76 6.42
CA LEU A 175 -10.34 -13.06 6.22
C LEU A 175 -10.46 -14.39 5.48
N GLN A 176 -11.26 -15.31 6.01
CA GLN A 176 -11.71 -16.44 5.21
C GLN A 176 -12.52 -15.89 4.03
N ARG A 177 -11.90 -15.88 2.85
CA ARG A 177 -12.58 -15.47 1.63
C ARG A 177 -13.74 -16.43 1.40
N ALA A 178 -14.93 -15.88 1.20
CA ALA A 178 -16.05 -16.66 0.72
C ALA A 178 -15.63 -17.34 -0.60
N PRO A 179 -16.09 -18.58 -0.86
CA PRO A 179 -15.75 -19.27 -2.09
C PRO A 179 -16.16 -18.42 -3.28
N THR A 180 -15.24 -18.28 -4.24
CA THR A 180 -15.52 -17.59 -5.50
C THR A 180 -16.65 -18.29 -6.24
N ARG A 181 -17.32 -17.58 -7.15
CA ARG A 181 -18.38 -18.19 -7.99
C ARG A 181 -17.89 -19.45 -8.71
N ALA A 182 -16.64 -19.46 -9.17
CA ALA A 182 -16.02 -20.61 -9.83
C ALA A 182 -15.79 -21.77 -8.86
N GLU A 183 -15.32 -21.50 -7.64
CA GLU A 183 -15.17 -22.53 -6.60
C GLU A 183 -16.52 -23.09 -6.15
N MET A 184 -17.55 -22.25 -6.02
CA MET A 184 -18.92 -22.70 -5.75
C MET A 184 -19.47 -23.55 -6.90
N GLN A 185 -19.26 -23.15 -8.16
CA GLN A 185 -19.65 -23.96 -9.32
C GLN A 185 -18.93 -25.30 -9.34
N LEU A 186 -17.63 -25.32 -9.04
CA LEU A 186 -16.84 -26.54 -8.93
C LEU A 186 -17.34 -27.43 -7.77
N GLN A 187 -17.67 -26.85 -6.62
CA GLN A 187 -18.26 -27.57 -5.49
C GLN A 187 -19.61 -28.17 -5.85
N LEU A 188 -20.50 -27.41 -6.50
CA LEU A 188 -21.81 -27.89 -6.96
C LEU A 188 -21.70 -28.98 -8.04
N ALA A 189 -20.65 -28.93 -8.88
CA ALA A 189 -20.38 -29.94 -9.90
C ALA A 189 -19.76 -31.22 -9.31
N LYS A 190 -18.91 -31.10 -8.29
CA LYS A 190 -18.25 -32.24 -7.62
C LYS A 190 -19.15 -32.94 -6.61
N ASP A 191 -20.01 -32.19 -5.95
CA ASP A 191 -20.95 -32.68 -4.95
C ASP A 191 -22.35 -32.18 -5.34
N PRO A 192 -23.01 -32.82 -6.33
CA PRO A 192 -24.39 -32.51 -6.64
C PRO A 192 -25.18 -32.91 -5.41
N ALA A 193 -25.46 -31.94 -4.54
CA ALA A 193 -26.23 -32.14 -3.33
C ALA A 193 -27.43 -33.04 -3.67
N GLN A 194 -27.52 -34.21 -3.02
CA GLN A 194 -28.79 -34.92 -3.00
C GLN A 194 -29.84 -33.89 -2.61
N PRO A 195 -30.99 -33.83 -3.30
CA PRO A 195 -31.99 -32.82 -3.05
C PRO A 195 -32.38 -32.92 -1.58
N SER A 196 -31.77 -32.05 -0.76
CA SER A 196 -32.24 -31.82 0.58
C SER A 196 -33.66 -31.31 0.38
N SER A 197 -34.58 -31.70 1.25
CA SER A 197 -35.98 -31.27 1.21
C SER A 197 -36.16 -29.75 1.42
N ALA A 198 -35.11 -28.95 1.20
CA ALA A 198 -35.07 -27.51 1.28
C ALA A 198 -35.88 -26.88 0.13
N ARG A 199 -37.14 -26.59 0.45
CA ARG A 199 -38.09 -25.80 -0.34
C ARG A 199 -37.61 -24.34 -0.43
N GLY A 200 -36.62 -24.06 -1.26
CA GLY A 200 -36.10 -22.71 -1.51
C GLY A 200 -36.06 -22.36 -3.00
N VAL A 201 -36.18 -21.06 -3.32
CA VAL A 201 -36.21 -20.52 -4.69
C VAL A 201 -34.99 -20.95 -5.52
N ALA A 202 -33.82 -21.07 -4.89
CA ALA A 202 -32.58 -21.51 -5.56
C ALA A 202 -32.64 -22.98 -6.02
N SER A 203 -33.33 -23.86 -5.27
CA SER A 203 -33.53 -25.27 -5.65
C SER A 203 -34.42 -25.37 -6.88
N TRP A 204 -35.47 -24.55 -6.95
CA TRP A 204 -36.35 -24.47 -8.12
C TRP A 204 -35.66 -23.95 -9.37
N LEU A 205 -34.82 -22.93 -9.26
CA LEU A 205 -34.05 -22.40 -10.40
C LEU A 205 -33.02 -23.42 -10.91
N SER A 206 -32.34 -24.12 -9.99
CA SER A 206 -31.40 -25.19 -10.35
C SER A 206 -32.12 -26.35 -11.06
N LEU A 207 -33.29 -26.76 -10.57
CA LEU A 207 -34.11 -27.79 -11.23
C LEU A 207 -34.58 -27.34 -12.63
N GLY A 208 -35.01 -26.08 -12.77
CA GLY A 208 -35.43 -25.51 -14.06
C GLY A 208 -34.32 -25.54 -15.11
N LEU A 209 -33.12 -25.10 -14.74
CA LEU A 209 -31.95 -25.13 -15.63
C LEU A 209 -31.56 -26.56 -16.03
N LYS A 210 -31.68 -27.51 -15.11
CA LYS A 210 -31.38 -28.93 -15.38
C LYS A 210 -32.37 -29.58 -16.35
N ILE A 211 -33.62 -29.13 -16.35
CA ILE A 211 -34.65 -29.59 -17.29
C ILE A 211 -34.38 -28.99 -18.68
N GLU A 212 -33.94 -27.73 -18.74
CA GLU A 212 -33.60 -27.05 -20.00
C GLU A 212 -32.38 -27.69 -20.69
N GLU A 213 -31.37 -28.13 -19.95
CA GLU A 213 -30.21 -28.86 -20.51
C GLU A 213 -30.52 -30.28 -21.01
N LEU A 214 -31.68 -30.84 -20.63
CA LEU A 214 -32.12 -32.18 -21.05
C LEU A 214 -33.05 -32.17 -22.27
N GLN A 215 -33.39 -30.99 -22.80
CA GLN A 215 -34.14 -30.80 -24.05
C GLN A 215 -33.21 -30.49 -25.22
#